data_AF-A0A3A4R284-F1
#
_entry.id   AF-A0A3A4R284-F1
#
_cell.length_a   1.000
_cell.length_b   1.000
_cell.length_c   1.000
_cell.angle_alpha   90.00
_cell.angle_beta   90.00
_cell.angle_gamma   90.00
#
_symmetry.space_group_name_H-M   'P 1'
#
loop_
_entity.id
_entity.type
_entity.pdbx_description
1 polymer ?
#
loop_
_entity_poly.entity_id
_entity_poly.type
_entity_poly.pdbx_seq_one_letter_code
_entity_poly.pdbx_strand_id
1 'polypeptide(L)'
;MNEPFGIKKTGFSIKDYVRAFFRRKGLVLLGFMIVTPLVFPIIFGLPDMYRSQTTILIRDKINIRVMQGGEVAIPIRERVKTLRTEVLSWNSITRAMDAVGLSDVAKNPLEMERLVNEIKNNISFTTSGSTQYTDIINITFKHRDPMVTQHFLNVLTTNFIENSLKDQRVELVSAVNFVKEQIAVYEEKLKESDTKLIQFKKDHMYDLPNQRTTSANTILNLEMRKTDLNFELEGLRNEKSIQEQKINSFEERTEEIITPDDPVLKELQDKMQRLVEQLQNLELVYTELHPDVLDVKRRIQSTEMQIEERKSMIKEEKVVTENKEIEPAKHELSRIELKIATLESKKRRIERDLREAKEKLEKLPSIDEQYVYLLNENEAIKSVYHRLKDKLEAIRMTQHIETTEQGVKFEVLEPARLPLKPFSPNRWRLLMMGLLAGLIAGGGLAFLVEFTDHSFRGTEDARANLEIPLVGVIPTIITARERRRKRIKNFLFGCLTIIYLVGLGLLSAYVYKYYH
;
A
#
# COMPACT_ATOMS: atom_id res chain seq x y z
N MET A 1 -74.40 -12.29 -47.02
CA MET A 1 -75.38 -12.30 -45.91
C MET A 1 -74.79 -13.15 -44.80
N ASN A 2 -74.24 -12.46 -43.80
CA ASN A 2 -73.66 -12.85 -42.52
C ASN A 2 -73.50 -14.36 -42.19
N GLU A 3 -72.28 -14.83 -42.34
CA GLU A 3 -71.54 -15.39 -41.20
C GLU A 3 -70.57 -14.29 -40.72
N PRO A 4 -70.26 -14.17 -39.41
CA PRO A 4 -69.53 -15.27 -38.80
C PRO A 4 -69.61 -15.47 -37.27
N PHE A 5 -68.97 -16.57 -36.85
CA PHE A 5 -68.33 -16.82 -35.56
C PHE A 5 -69.23 -17.02 -34.33
N GLY A 6 -69.50 -18.30 -34.08
CA GLY A 6 -68.88 -19.00 -32.97
C GLY A 6 -68.54 -18.17 -31.74
N ILE A 7 -69.42 -18.26 -30.74
CA ILE A 7 -68.96 -18.19 -29.36
C ILE A 7 -69.36 -19.51 -28.72
N LYS A 8 -68.49 -20.52 -28.91
CA LYS A 8 -68.24 -21.47 -27.83
C LYS A 8 -67.90 -20.60 -26.62
N LYS A 9 -68.84 -20.36 -25.71
CA LYS A 9 -68.50 -19.88 -24.37
C LYS A 9 -67.88 -21.06 -23.63
N THR A 10 -66.71 -21.50 -24.10
CA THR A 10 -65.77 -22.29 -23.33
C THR A 10 -65.14 -21.35 -22.32
N GLY A 11 -65.91 -21.03 -21.30
CA GLY A 11 -65.55 -20.05 -20.30
C GLY A 11 -66.77 -19.74 -19.46
N PHE A 12 -66.90 -20.44 -18.33
CA PHE A 12 -67.88 -20.14 -17.31
C PHE A 12 -67.90 -18.63 -17.04
N SER A 13 -69.06 -17.98 -17.19
CA SER A 13 -69.18 -16.56 -16.87
C SER A 13 -69.16 -16.39 -15.35
N ILE A 14 -68.66 -15.26 -14.84
CA ILE A 14 -68.73 -14.91 -13.40
C ILE A 14 -70.17 -15.03 -12.87
N LYS A 15 -71.17 -14.75 -13.73
CA LYS A 15 -72.60 -14.91 -13.40
C LYS A 15 -73.00 -16.37 -13.16
N ASP A 16 -72.30 -17.34 -13.73
CA ASP A 16 -72.57 -18.78 -13.57
C ASP A 16 -71.99 -19.30 -12.26
N TYR A 17 -70.78 -18.84 -11.89
CA TYR A 17 -70.17 -19.12 -10.59
C TYR A 17 -71.02 -18.54 -9.43
N VAL A 18 -71.50 -17.31 -9.57
CA VAL A 18 -72.36 -16.68 -8.57
C VAL A 18 -73.70 -17.44 -8.46
N ARG A 19 -74.30 -17.85 -9.59
CA ARG A 19 -75.52 -18.66 -9.59
C ARG A 19 -75.30 -20.04 -8.94
N ALA A 20 -74.17 -20.70 -9.21
CA ALA A 20 -73.80 -21.97 -8.58
C ALA A 20 -73.64 -21.82 -7.05
N PHE A 21 -72.98 -20.75 -6.61
CA PHE A 21 -72.81 -20.43 -5.19
C PHE A 21 -74.15 -20.26 -4.46
N PHE A 22 -75.09 -19.47 -5.01
CA PHE A 22 -76.41 -19.28 -4.39
C PHE A 22 -77.31 -20.51 -4.50
N ARG A 23 -77.12 -21.35 -5.52
CA ARG A 23 -77.87 -22.61 -5.70
C ARG A 23 -77.49 -23.65 -4.64
N ARG A 24 -76.20 -23.75 -4.30
CA ARG A 24 -75.66 -24.70 -3.31
C ARG A 24 -75.21 -24.03 -2.01
N LYS A 25 -75.81 -22.89 -1.66
CA LYS A 25 -75.53 -22.15 -0.41
C LYS A 25 -75.53 -23.03 0.85
N GLY A 26 -76.32 -24.12 0.85
CA GLY A 26 -76.32 -25.10 1.94
C GLY A 26 -74.99 -25.83 2.14
N LEU A 27 -74.29 -26.19 1.05
CA LEU A 27 -72.97 -26.85 1.11
C LEU A 27 -71.88 -25.87 1.53
N VAL A 28 -71.95 -24.62 1.06
CA VAL A 28 -71.03 -23.57 1.47
C VAL A 28 -71.13 -23.31 2.98
N LEU A 29 -72.36 -23.15 3.47
CA LEU A 29 -72.62 -22.94 4.90
C LEU A 29 -72.28 -24.17 5.74
N LEU A 30 -72.49 -25.38 5.23
CA LEU A 30 -72.08 -26.61 5.90
C LEU A 30 -70.56 -26.70 6.02
N GLY A 31 -69.80 -26.42 4.96
CA GLY A 31 -68.33 -26.38 5.02
C GLY A 31 -67.83 -25.33 6.02
N PHE A 32 -68.42 -24.13 6.01
CA PHE A 32 -68.13 -23.10 7.00
C PHE A 32 -68.45 -23.53 8.43
N MET A 33 -69.60 -24.20 8.64
CA MET A 33 -70.06 -24.68 9.94
C MET A 33 -69.23 -25.85 10.47
N ILE A 34 -68.53 -26.60 9.62
CA ILE A 34 -67.61 -27.68 10.03
C ILE A 34 -66.21 -27.14 10.30
N VAL A 35 -65.67 -26.30 9.41
CA VAL A 35 -64.28 -25.83 9.49
C VAL A 35 -64.08 -24.88 10.66
N THR A 36 -65.03 -23.98 10.90
CA THR A 36 -64.91 -22.96 11.95
C THR A 36 -64.80 -23.53 13.38
N PRO A 37 -65.64 -24.49 13.83
CA PRO A 37 -65.49 -25.10 15.16
C PRO A 37 -64.26 -26.02 15.26
N LEU A 38 -63.69 -26.47 14.14
CA LEU A 38 -62.42 -27.21 14.14
C LEU A 38 -61.23 -26.26 14.35
N VAL A 39 -61.25 -25.11 13.70
CA VAL A 39 -60.16 -24.12 13.79
C VAL A 39 -60.16 -23.38 15.13
N PHE A 40 -61.32 -23.20 15.75
CA PHE A 40 -61.46 -22.51 17.03
C PHE A 40 -60.59 -23.11 18.17
N PRO A 41 -60.72 -24.39 18.56
CA PRO A 41 -59.91 -24.98 19.63
C PRO A 41 -58.42 -25.00 19.29
N ILE A 42 -58.06 -25.13 18.02
CA ILE A 42 -56.66 -25.09 17.57
C ILE A 42 -56.05 -23.72 17.85
N ILE A 43 -56.75 -22.62 17.54
CA ILE A 43 -56.24 -21.26 17.77
C ILE A 43 -56.11 -20.95 19.26
N PHE A 44 -57.07 -21.40 20.08
CA PHE A 44 -57.06 -21.14 21.53
C PHE A 44 -56.15 -22.08 22.32
N GLY A 45 -55.77 -23.22 21.76
CA GLY A 45 -54.77 -24.13 22.34
C GLY A 45 -53.32 -23.72 22.07
N LEU A 46 -53.07 -22.73 21.20
CA LEU A 46 -51.71 -22.25 20.94
C LEU A 46 -51.17 -21.49 22.17
N PRO A 47 -49.91 -21.75 22.58
CA PRO A 47 -49.32 -21.09 23.74
C PRO A 47 -49.12 -19.60 23.49
N ASP A 48 -49.36 -18.81 24.53
CA ASP A 48 -49.11 -17.38 24.53
C ASP A 48 -47.60 -17.11 24.59
N MET A 49 -47.14 -16.26 23.68
CA MET A 49 -45.74 -15.82 23.60
C MET A 49 -45.69 -14.33 23.91
N TYR A 50 -44.87 -13.99 24.90
CA TYR A 50 -44.60 -12.64 25.32
C TYR A 50 -43.35 -12.12 24.64
N ARG A 51 -43.27 -10.80 24.47
CA ARG A 51 -42.15 -10.14 23.79
C ARG A 51 -41.64 -9.00 24.67
N SER A 52 -40.36 -8.99 24.98
CA SER A 52 -39.69 -7.83 25.57
C SER A 52 -38.66 -7.26 24.58
N GLN A 53 -38.38 -5.97 24.74
CA GLN A 53 -37.46 -5.23 23.89
C GLN A 53 -36.54 -4.36 24.74
N THR A 54 -35.27 -4.31 24.34
CA THR A 54 -34.27 -3.39 24.88
C THR A 54 -33.72 -2.55 23.74
N THR A 55 -33.65 -1.24 23.99
CA THR A 55 -33.19 -0.25 23.01
C THR A 55 -31.83 0.27 23.49
N ILE A 56 -30.79 0.00 22.72
CA ILE A 56 -29.41 0.44 22.99
C ILE A 56 -29.05 1.52 21.98
N LEU A 57 -28.63 2.67 22.47
CA LEU A 57 -27.97 3.70 21.67
C LEU A 57 -26.46 3.48 21.71
N ILE A 58 -25.88 3.35 20.54
CA ILE A 58 -24.44 3.35 20.36
C ILE A 58 -24.07 4.71 19.81
N ARG A 59 -23.32 5.48 20.60
CA ARG A 59 -22.75 6.75 20.16
C ARG A 59 -21.25 6.59 20.01
N ASP A 60 -20.76 6.75 18.80
CA ASP A 60 -19.33 6.86 18.56
C ASP A 60 -18.95 8.34 18.65
N LYS A 61 -18.44 8.75 19.80
CA LYS A 61 -17.90 10.11 19.98
C LYS A 61 -16.47 10.23 19.45
N ILE A 62 -15.82 9.14 19.07
CA ILE A 62 -14.40 9.13 18.71
C ILE A 62 -14.28 9.35 17.21
N ASN A 63 -14.55 10.58 16.82
CA ASN A 63 -13.88 11.17 15.67
C ASN A 63 -12.66 11.94 16.23
N ILE A 64 -11.75 11.25 16.92
CA ILE A 64 -10.35 11.72 16.91
C ILE A 64 -9.88 11.39 15.50
N ARG A 65 -10.28 12.27 14.60
CA ARG A 65 -9.86 12.32 13.20
C ARG A 65 -8.36 12.14 13.23
N VAL A 66 -7.94 10.96 12.78
CA VAL A 66 -6.63 10.58 12.24
C VAL A 66 -5.80 11.84 11.96
N MET A 67 -5.16 12.35 13.01
CA MET A 67 -4.07 13.29 12.84
C MET A 67 -2.88 12.38 12.62
N GLN A 68 -2.32 12.50 11.42
CA GLN A 68 -1.16 11.75 10.93
C GLN A 68 -1.47 10.36 10.34
N GLY A 69 -2.21 10.34 9.23
CA GLY A 69 -1.94 9.43 8.12
C GLY A 69 -2.07 7.94 8.41
N GLY A 70 -3.30 7.44 8.27
CA GLY A 70 -3.58 6.03 8.00
C GLY A 70 -4.20 5.29 9.17
N GLU A 71 -5.53 5.33 9.24
CA GLU A 71 -6.28 4.27 9.91
C GLU A 71 -7.43 3.79 9.03
N VAL A 72 -7.46 2.47 8.89
CA VAL A 72 -8.64 1.69 8.51
C VAL A 72 -9.62 1.81 9.68
N ALA A 73 -10.44 2.85 9.66
CA ALA A 73 -11.63 2.87 10.48
C ALA A 73 -12.51 1.70 10.03
N ILE A 74 -12.76 0.71 10.91
CA ILE A 74 -13.77 -0.31 10.63
C ILE A 74 -15.10 0.43 10.51
N PRO A 75 -15.76 0.45 9.34
CA PRO A 75 -16.99 1.20 9.17
C PRO A 75 -18.07 0.65 10.12
N ILE A 76 -18.83 1.54 10.74
CA ILE A 76 -19.84 1.26 11.80
C ILE A 76 -20.79 0.10 11.46
N ARG A 77 -21.13 -0.09 10.17
CA ARG A 77 -21.97 -1.21 9.70
C ARG A 77 -21.35 -2.60 9.92
N GLU A 78 -20.03 -2.72 9.82
CA GLU A 78 -19.33 -3.97 10.15
C GLU A 78 -19.37 -4.23 11.65
N ARG A 79 -19.29 -3.18 12.48
CA ARG A 79 -19.42 -3.29 13.93
C ARG A 79 -20.78 -3.86 14.34
N VAL A 80 -21.90 -3.37 13.79
CA VAL A 80 -23.25 -3.91 14.09
C VAL A 80 -23.36 -5.41 13.79
N LYS A 81 -22.74 -5.88 12.70
CA LYS A 81 -22.72 -7.32 12.36
C LYS A 81 -21.92 -8.12 13.38
N THR A 82 -20.77 -7.59 13.83
CA THR A 82 -19.96 -8.20 14.89
C THR A 82 -20.69 -8.21 16.24
N LEU A 83 -21.33 -7.11 16.62
CA LEU A 83 -22.13 -7.00 17.85
C LEU A 83 -23.26 -8.06 17.86
N ARG A 84 -23.95 -8.26 16.74
CA ARG A 84 -24.98 -9.32 16.63
C ARG A 84 -24.40 -10.71 16.89
N THR A 85 -23.24 -11.02 16.30
CA THR A 85 -22.57 -12.32 16.50
C THR A 85 -22.12 -12.51 17.95
N GLU A 86 -21.63 -11.45 18.58
CA GLU A 86 -21.14 -11.46 19.95
C GLU A 86 -22.27 -11.60 20.99
N VAL A 87 -23.37 -10.85 20.84
CA VAL A 87 -24.56 -10.98 21.68
C VAL A 87 -25.18 -12.38 21.52
N LEU A 88 -25.23 -12.91 20.30
CA LEU A 88 -25.75 -14.26 20.02
C LEU A 88 -24.71 -15.37 20.19
N SER A 89 -23.55 -15.07 20.79
CA SER A 89 -22.53 -16.08 21.05
C SER A 89 -23.03 -17.08 22.09
N TRP A 90 -22.53 -18.31 22.00
CA TRP A 90 -22.87 -19.39 22.92
C TRP A 90 -22.73 -18.94 24.38
N ASN A 91 -21.58 -18.35 24.72
CA ASN A 91 -21.26 -17.92 26.08
C ASN A 91 -22.13 -16.76 26.59
N SER A 92 -22.65 -15.91 25.71
CA SER A 92 -23.57 -14.82 26.08
C SER A 92 -24.97 -15.38 26.37
N ILE A 93 -25.45 -16.27 25.51
CA ILE A 93 -26.78 -16.89 25.65
C ILE A 93 -26.83 -17.78 26.89
N THR A 94 -25.85 -18.68 27.09
CA THR A 94 -25.85 -19.60 28.24
C THR A 94 -25.78 -18.86 29.56
N ARG A 95 -24.94 -17.83 29.68
CA ARG A 95 -24.88 -17.00 30.90
C ARG A 95 -26.20 -16.28 31.19
N ALA A 96 -26.89 -15.81 30.15
CA ALA A 96 -28.21 -15.22 30.31
C ALA A 96 -29.27 -16.26 30.67
N MET A 97 -29.18 -17.49 30.15
CA MET A 97 -30.04 -18.61 30.51
C MET A 97 -29.87 -19.06 31.96
N ASP A 98 -28.62 -19.14 32.43
CA ASP A 98 -28.29 -19.53 33.81
C ASP A 98 -28.90 -18.54 34.81
N ALA A 99 -28.82 -17.23 34.52
CA ALA A 99 -29.36 -16.18 35.37
C ALA A 99 -30.89 -16.21 35.53
N VAL A 100 -31.61 -16.88 34.62
CA VAL A 100 -33.07 -17.02 34.68
C VAL A 100 -33.54 -18.46 34.92
N GLY A 101 -32.61 -19.38 35.20
CA GLY A 101 -32.92 -20.80 35.44
C GLY A 101 -33.40 -21.57 34.20
N LEU A 102 -33.18 -21.05 32.99
CA LEU A 102 -33.55 -21.77 31.76
C LEU A 102 -32.60 -22.94 31.49
N SER A 103 -31.35 -22.85 31.93
CA SER A 103 -30.35 -23.90 31.73
C SER A 103 -30.68 -25.19 32.46
N ASP A 104 -31.38 -25.10 33.59
CA ASP A 104 -31.78 -26.26 34.42
C ASP A 104 -32.76 -27.20 33.71
N VAL A 105 -33.40 -26.72 32.63
CA VAL A 105 -34.31 -27.50 31.79
C VAL A 105 -33.57 -28.55 30.97
N ALA A 106 -32.31 -28.29 30.60
CA ALA A 106 -31.50 -29.17 29.77
C ALA A 106 -30.73 -30.19 30.64
N LYS A 107 -30.97 -31.48 30.43
CA LYS A 107 -30.35 -32.56 31.24
C LYS A 107 -29.07 -33.12 30.63
N ASN A 108 -28.84 -32.86 29.35
CA ASN A 108 -27.67 -33.34 28.62
C ASN A 108 -27.17 -32.28 27.62
N PRO A 109 -25.93 -32.40 27.10
CA PRO A 109 -25.35 -31.42 26.18
C PRO A 109 -26.15 -31.19 24.90
N LEU A 110 -26.82 -32.23 24.38
CA LEU A 110 -27.63 -32.15 23.17
C LEU A 110 -28.92 -31.34 23.39
N GLU A 111 -29.56 -31.51 24.54
CA GLU A 111 -30.71 -30.71 24.97
C GLU A 111 -30.31 -29.25 25.18
N MET A 112 -29.13 -29.00 25.75
CA MET A 112 -28.59 -27.65 25.91
C MET A 112 -28.40 -26.98 24.55
N GLU A 113 -27.79 -27.68 23.58
CA GLU A 113 -27.60 -27.15 22.22
C GLU A 113 -28.93 -26.82 21.53
N ARG A 114 -29.93 -27.70 21.65
CA ARG A 114 -31.27 -27.45 21.12
C ARG A 114 -31.91 -26.22 21.75
N LEU A 115 -31.81 -26.09 23.08
CA LEU A 115 -32.38 -24.98 23.84
C LEU A 115 -31.71 -23.65 23.47
N VAL A 116 -30.38 -23.63 23.36
CA VAL A 116 -29.64 -22.43 22.92
C VAL A 116 -30.05 -22.04 21.49
N ASN A 117 -30.18 -22.99 20.58
CA ASN A 117 -30.63 -22.72 19.20
C ASN A 117 -32.08 -22.21 19.15
N GLU A 118 -32.96 -22.76 19.98
CA GLU A 118 -34.34 -22.27 20.13
C GLU A 118 -34.35 -20.81 20.62
N ILE A 119 -33.58 -20.50 21.67
CA ILE A 119 -33.46 -19.15 22.20
C ILE A 119 -32.89 -18.19 21.16
N LYS A 120 -31.84 -18.60 20.44
CA LYS A 120 -31.23 -17.80 19.37
C LYS A 120 -32.24 -17.44 18.26
N ASN A 121 -33.13 -18.37 17.89
CA ASN A 121 -34.19 -18.13 16.91
C ASN A 121 -35.29 -17.19 17.44
N ASN A 122 -35.47 -17.12 18.76
CA ASN A 122 -36.43 -16.24 19.42
C ASN A 122 -35.88 -14.83 19.71
N ILE A 123 -34.59 -14.59 19.46
CA ILE A 123 -33.96 -13.27 19.55
C ILE A 123 -33.94 -12.63 18.16
N SER A 124 -34.40 -11.38 18.07
CA SER A 124 -34.33 -10.60 16.83
C SER A 124 -33.65 -9.25 17.06
N PHE A 125 -32.80 -8.85 16.12
CA PHE A 125 -32.10 -7.58 16.09
C PHE A 125 -32.64 -6.73 14.96
N THR A 126 -33.02 -5.50 15.28
CA THR A 126 -33.40 -4.50 14.27
C THR A 126 -32.65 -3.22 14.56
N THR A 127 -32.01 -2.67 13.54
CA THR A 127 -31.37 -1.35 13.61
C THR A 127 -32.38 -0.29 13.14
N SER A 128 -32.47 0.82 13.87
CA SER A 128 -33.37 1.93 13.54
C SER A 128 -32.60 3.24 13.66
N GLY A 129 -32.84 4.21 12.77
CA GLY A 129 -32.24 5.55 12.89
C GLY A 129 -30.71 5.57 12.89
N SER A 130 -30.08 4.93 11.90
CA SER A 130 -28.61 5.00 11.70
C SER A 130 -28.23 6.36 11.13
N THR A 131 -27.45 7.15 11.88
CA THR A 131 -26.77 8.36 11.39
C THR A 131 -25.28 8.10 11.23
N GLN A 132 -24.52 9.09 10.77
CA GLN A 132 -23.06 8.97 10.67
C GLN A 132 -22.36 8.68 12.01
N TYR A 133 -22.98 9.00 13.16
CA TYR A 133 -22.35 8.93 14.48
C TYR A 133 -23.19 8.21 15.56
N THR A 134 -24.40 7.79 15.22
CA THR A 134 -25.32 7.13 16.17
C THR A 134 -26.06 5.99 15.51
N ASP A 135 -26.07 4.84 16.18
CA ASP A 135 -26.92 3.72 15.82
C ASP A 135 -27.82 3.34 16.98
N ILE A 136 -29.10 3.09 16.70
CA ILE A 136 -30.03 2.53 17.67
C ILE A 136 -30.26 1.06 17.33
N ILE A 137 -29.90 0.20 18.27
CA ILE A 137 -30.11 -1.25 18.18
C ILE A 137 -31.27 -1.63 19.08
N ASN A 138 -32.30 -2.21 18.47
CA ASN A 138 -33.41 -2.82 19.18
C ASN A 138 -33.18 -4.33 19.23
N ILE A 139 -33.00 -4.85 20.44
CA ILE A 139 -32.92 -6.29 20.71
C ILE A 139 -34.25 -6.73 21.27
N THR A 140 -34.83 -7.77 20.69
CA THR A 140 -36.11 -8.33 21.11
C THR A 140 -35.93 -9.79 21.45
N PHE A 141 -36.57 -10.24 22.53
CA PHE A 141 -36.67 -11.64 22.90
C PHE A 141 -38.13 -12.07 23.07
N LYS A 142 -38.44 -13.30 22.67
CA LYS A 142 -39.78 -13.89 22.79
C LYS A 142 -39.74 -15.17 23.62
N HIS A 143 -40.59 -15.26 24.63
CA HIS A 143 -40.69 -16.46 25.46
C HIS A 143 -42.12 -16.63 26.02
N ARG A 144 -42.45 -17.83 26.49
CA ARG A 144 -43.77 -18.15 27.06
C ARG A 144 -44.02 -17.49 28.42
N ASP A 145 -42.94 -17.28 29.17
CA ASP A 145 -43.00 -16.64 30.49
C ASP A 145 -42.60 -15.15 30.37
N PRO A 146 -43.48 -14.21 30.76
CA PRO A 146 -43.21 -12.77 30.67
C PRO A 146 -42.08 -12.29 31.59
N MET A 147 -41.91 -12.90 32.76
CA MET A 147 -40.81 -12.58 33.70
C MET A 147 -39.48 -13.04 33.13
N VAL A 148 -39.41 -14.29 32.65
CA VAL A 148 -38.21 -14.81 31.98
C VAL A 148 -37.88 -13.95 30.77
N THR A 149 -38.88 -13.55 29.97
CA THR A 149 -38.67 -12.71 28.77
C THR A 149 -37.97 -11.40 29.12
N GLN A 150 -38.39 -10.73 30.20
CA GLN A 150 -37.81 -9.47 30.66
C GLN A 150 -36.41 -9.68 31.25
N HIS A 151 -36.28 -10.61 32.20
CA HIS A 151 -35.07 -10.77 32.98
C HIS A 151 -33.92 -11.30 32.12
N PHE A 152 -34.21 -12.26 31.24
CA PHE A 152 -33.24 -12.80 30.28
C PHE A 152 -32.67 -11.71 29.39
N LEU A 153 -33.54 -10.87 28.82
CA LEU A 153 -33.11 -9.83 27.88
C LEU A 153 -32.28 -8.73 28.58
N ASN A 154 -32.64 -8.35 29.81
CA ASN A 154 -31.84 -7.44 30.62
C ASN A 154 -30.47 -8.03 30.94
N VAL A 155 -30.41 -9.26 31.42
CA VAL A 155 -29.13 -9.93 31.74
C VAL A 155 -28.26 -10.06 30.50
N LEU A 156 -28.83 -10.52 29.39
CA LEU A 156 -28.11 -10.66 28.12
C LEU A 156 -27.50 -9.33 27.68
N THR A 157 -28.28 -8.25 27.75
CA THR A 157 -27.85 -6.93 27.30
C THR A 157 -26.83 -6.30 28.24
N THR A 158 -27.05 -6.36 29.56
CA THR A 158 -26.11 -5.81 30.55
C THR A 158 -24.78 -6.55 30.50
N ASN A 159 -24.79 -7.88 30.53
CA ASN A 159 -23.56 -8.68 30.45
C ASN A 159 -22.78 -8.41 29.17
N PHE A 160 -23.48 -8.23 28.05
CA PHE A 160 -22.85 -7.88 26.79
C PHE A 160 -22.17 -6.51 26.85
N ILE A 161 -22.87 -5.48 27.34
CA ILE A 161 -22.31 -4.13 27.45
C ILE A 161 -21.08 -4.14 28.37
N GLU A 162 -21.16 -4.80 29.53
CA GLU A 162 -20.04 -4.89 30.47
C GLU A 162 -18.83 -5.65 29.89
N ASN A 163 -19.07 -6.78 29.23
CA ASN A 163 -17.99 -7.56 28.61
C ASN A 163 -17.36 -6.79 27.44
N SER A 164 -18.16 -6.15 26.59
CA SER A 164 -17.66 -5.37 25.46
C SER A 164 -16.79 -4.18 25.93
N LEU A 165 -17.22 -3.47 26.99
CA LEU A 165 -16.42 -2.40 27.62
C LEU A 165 -15.13 -2.93 28.25
N LYS A 166 -15.18 -4.12 28.85
CA LYS A 166 -14.00 -4.77 29.43
C LYS A 166 -12.99 -5.19 28.35
N ASP A 167 -13.47 -5.82 27.28
CA ASP A 167 -12.64 -6.30 26.17
C ASP A 167 -11.98 -5.12 25.45
N GLN A 168 -12.74 -4.04 25.19
CA GLN A 168 -12.20 -2.80 24.65
C GLN A 168 -11.08 -2.22 25.52
N ARG A 169 -11.23 -2.23 26.86
CA ARG A 169 -10.18 -1.78 27.77
C ARG A 169 -8.94 -2.69 27.70
N VAL A 170 -9.11 -4.00 27.62
CA VAL A 170 -7.99 -4.97 27.49
C VAL A 170 -7.24 -4.76 26.18
N GLU A 171 -7.96 -4.54 25.08
CA GLU A 171 -7.38 -4.25 23.77
C GLU A 171 -6.56 -2.95 23.79
N LEU A 172 -7.09 -1.87 24.36
CA LEU A 172 -6.33 -0.62 24.51
C LEU A 172 -5.06 -0.78 25.33
N VAL A 173 -5.12 -1.51 26.45
CA VAL A 173 -3.93 -1.78 27.28
C VAL A 173 -2.89 -2.59 26.48
N SER A 174 -3.35 -3.58 25.70
CA SER A 174 -2.49 -4.39 24.85
C SER A 174 -1.85 -3.55 23.73
N ALA A 175 -2.62 -2.65 23.11
CA ALA A 175 -2.14 -1.72 22.09
C ALA A 175 -1.09 -0.74 22.65
N VAL A 176 -1.30 -0.19 23.86
CA VAL A 176 -0.32 0.65 24.56
C VAL A 176 0.99 -0.11 24.78
N ASN A 177 0.92 -1.34 25.27
CA ASN A 177 2.11 -2.15 25.54
C ASN A 177 2.85 -2.49 24.26
N PHE A 178 2.14 -2.92 23.21
CA PHE A 178 2.72 -3.18 21.89
C PHE A 178 3.45 -1.95 21.34
N VAL A 179 2.83 -0.77 21.35
CA VAL A 179 3.46 0.45 20.84
C VAL A 179 4.68 0.84 21.69
N LYS A 180 4.62 0.69 23.03
CA LYS A 180 5.79 0.91 23.91
C LYS A 180 6.96 -0.02 23.58
N GLU A 181 6.70 -1.30 23.36
CA GLU A 181 7.72 -2.26 22.95
C GLU A 181 8.35 -1.87 21.61
N GLN A 182 7.53 -1.46 20.64
CA GLN A 182 8.03 -0.96 19.35
C GLN A 182 8.85 0.33 19.50
N ILE A 183 8.45 1.26 20.38
CA ILE A 183 9.24 2.47 20.67
C ILE A 183 10.62 2.07 21.20
N ALA A 184 10.70 1.13 22.14
CA ALA A 184 11.98 0.67 22.69
C ALA A 184 12.89 0.05 21.61
N VAL A 185 12.32 -0.78 20.72
CA VAL A 185 13.06 -1.36 19.58
C VAL A 185 13.58 -0.27 18.65
N TYR A 186 12.76 0.72 18.31
CA TYR A 186 13.18 1.82 17.43
C TYR A 186 14.11 2.83 18.11
N GLU A 187 14.05 2.97 19.43
CA GLU A 187 15.00 3.75 20.22
C GLU A 187 16.40 3.15 20.15
N GLU A 188 16.51 1.82 20.30
CA GLU A 188 17.78 1.11 20.16
C GLU A 188 18.34 1.22 18.74
N LYS A 189 17.50 1.03 17.72
CA LYS A 189 17.89 1.23 16.31
C LYS A 189 18.34 2.65 16.02
N LEU A 190 17.67 3.65 16.59
CA LEU A 190 18.05 5.05 16.43
C LEU A 190 19.42 5.31 17.06
N LYS A 191 19.66 4.80 18.28
CA LYS A 191 20.96 4.91 18.95
C LYS A 191 22.08 4.23 18.16
N GLU A 192 21.82 3.05 17.60
CA GLU A 192 22.79 2.35 16.74
C GLU A 192 23.10 3.17 15.47
N SER A 193 22.06 3.66 14.79
CA SER A 193 22.19 4.50 13.59
C SER A 193 22.93 5.82 13.87
N ASP A 194 22.60 6.50 14.98
CA ASP A 194 23.32 7.71 15.44
C ASP A 194 24.79 7.41 15.69
N THR A 195 25.08 6.28 16.34
CA THR A 195 26.47 5.86 16.61
C THR A 195 27.22 5.60 15.31
N LYS A 196 26.62 4.89 14.34
CA LYS A 196 27.20 4.66 13.00
C LYS A 196 27.47 5.97 12.27
N LEU A 197 26.50 6.89 12.28
CA LEU A 197 26.62 8.19 11.61
C LEU A 197 27.71 9.07 12.27
N ILE A 198 27.77 9.10 13.59
CA ILE A 198 28.81 9.83 14.34
C ILE A 198 30.18 9.22 14.07
N GLN A 199 30.31 7.89 14.09
CA GLN A 199 31.57 7.21 13.83
C GLN A 199 32.03 7.46 12.38
N PHE A 200 31.13 7.36 11.41
CA PHE A 200 31.42 7.67 10.02
C PHE A 200 31.91 9.12 9.84
N LYS A 201 31.25 10.09 10.50
CA LYS A 201 31.66 11.50 10.50
C LYS A 201 33.04 11.72 11.15
N LYS A 202 33.39 10.95 12.18
CA LYS A 202 34.71 11.02 12.82
C LYS A 202 35.80 10.45 11.92
N ASP A 203 35.54 9.29 11.32
CA ASP A 203 36.52 8.57 10.48
C ASP A 203 36.78 9.31 9.16
N HIS A 204 35.76 10.03 8.63
CA HIS A 204 35.82 10.78 7.38
C HIS A 204 35.66 12.29 7.60
N MET A 205 36.09 12.81 8.76
CA MET A 205 35.91 14.23 9.13
C MET A 205 36.53 15.19 8.11
N TYR A 206 37.59 14.75 7.45
CA TYR A 206 38.31 15.49 6.42
C TYR A 206 37.89 15.14 4.99
N ASP A 207 36.85 14.33 4.75
CA ASP A 207 36.44 13.92 3.38
C ASP A 207 35.02 14.40 3.00
N LEU A 208 34.45 15.32 3.78
CA LEU A 208 33.08 15.83 3.63
C LEU A 208 32.86 16.71 2.37
N PRO A 209 31.62 16.96 1.91
CA PRO A 209 31.30 17.55 0.60
C PRO A 209 32.05 18.84 0.21
N ASN A 210 32.37 19.71 1.17
CA ASN A 210 33.14 20.94 0.93
C ASN A 210 34.58 20.68 0.44
N GLN A 211 35.11 19.47 0.63
CA GLN A 211 36.44 19.04 0.18
C GLN A 211 36.51 18.72 -1.31
N ARG A 212 35.39 18.38 -1.98
CA ARG A 212 35.40 18.16 -3.44
C ARG A 212 35.83 19.41 -4.18
N THR A 213 35.24 20.55 -3.82
CA THR A 213 35.55 21.85 -4.43
C THR A 213 37.00 22.24 -4.16
N THR A 214 37.49 22.05 -2.93
CA THR A 214 38.90 22.30 -2.57
C THR A 214 39.85 21.40 -3.37
N SER A 215 39.57 20.10 -3.45
CA SER A 215 40.41 19.13 -4.16
C SER A 215 40.43 19.39 -5.67
N ALA A 216 39.28 19.71 -6.27
CA ALA A 216 39.18 20.10 -7.67
C ALA A 216 40.00 21.36 -7.97
N ASN A 217 39.92 22.38 -7.09
CA ASN A 217 40.73 23.59 -7.21
C ASN A 217 42.23 23.30 -7.06
N THR A 218 42.62 22.41 -6.14
CA THR A 218 44.02 21.99 -5.99
C THR A 218 44.53 21.27 -7.25
N ILE A 219 43.74 20.36 -7.82
CA ILE A 219 44.08 19.68 -9.09
C ILE A 219 44.26 20.70 -10.20
N LEU A 220 43.32 21.64 -10.36
CA LEU A 220 43.40 22.70 -11.37
C LEU A 220 44.67 23.54 -11.21
N ASN A 221 44.99 23.95 -9.99
CA ASN A 221 46.20 24.71 -9.69
C ASN A 221 47.49 23.92 -9.99
N LEU A 222 47.52 22.62 -9.69
CA LEU A 222 48.65 21.75 -10.01
C LEU A 222 48.79 21.49 -11.51
N GLU A 223 47.68 21.36 -12.24
CA GLU A 223 47.66 21.22 -13.71
C GLU A 223 48.17 22.48 -14.41
N MET A 224 47.76 23.67 -13.95
CA MET A 224 48.30 24.93 -14.46
C MET A 224 49.81 25.02 -14.22
N ARG A 225 50.27 24.75 -12.99
CA ARG A 225 51.72 24.77 -12.66
C ARG A 225 52.52 23.76 -13.47
N LYS A 226 51.98 22.55 -13.71
CA LYS A 226 52.62 21.55 -14.57
C LYS A 226 52.75 22.05 -16.01
N THR A 227 51.71 22.72 -16.51
CA THR A 227 51.69 23.28 -17.86
C THR A 227 52.72 24.40 -18.00
N ASP A 228 52.79 25.32 -17.02
CA ASP A 228 53.80 26.38 -16.99
C ASP A 228 55.23 25.80 -16.98
N LEU A 229 55.47 24.78 -16.15
CA LEU A 229 56.76 24.07 -16.09
C LEU A 229 57.11 23.37 -17.39
N ASN A 230 56.14 22.83 -18.12
CA ASN A 230 56.38 22.21 -19.42
C ASN A 230 56.82 23.26 -20.45
N PHE A 231 56.16 24.42 -20.48
CA PHE A 231 56.56 25.52 -21.35
C PHE A 231 57.97 26.03 -21.03
N GLU A 232 58.31 26.18 -19.74
CA GLU A 232 59.65 26.59 -19.31
C GLU A 232 60.72 25.54 -19.68
N LEU A 233 60.43 24.26 -19.48
CA LEU A 233 61.31 23.15 -19.87
C LEU A 233 61.51 23.08 -21.39
N GLU A 234 60.47 23.31 -22.17
CA GLU A 234 60.55 23.33 -23.64
C GLU A 234 61.41 24.49 -24.12
N GLY A 235 61.23 25.69 -23.53
CA GLY A 235 62.10 26.84 -23.78
C GLY A 235 63.57 26.54 -23.49
N LEU A 236 63.87 25.97 -22.32
CA LEU A 236 65.25 25.62 -21.94
C LEU A 236 65.83 24.49 -22.81
N ARG A 237 65.02 23.53 -23.27
CA ARG A 237 65.46 22.48 -24.19
C ARG A 237 65.82 23.04 -25.56
N ASN A 238 65.07 24.04 -26.03
CA ASN A 238 65.39 24.77 -27.26
C ASN A 238 66.68 25.59 -27.08
N GLU A 239 66.85 26.30 -25.96
CA GLU A 239 68.09 27.02 -25.64
C GLU A 239 69.30 26.06 -25.56
N LYS A 240 69.13 24.91 -24.92
CA LYS A 240 70.14 23.84 -24.87
C LYS A 240 70.56 23.42 -26.27
N SER A 241 69.60 23.08 -27.13
CA SER A 241 69.84 22.66 -28.52
C SER A 241 70.62 23.71 -29.32
N ILE A 242 70.24 24.99 -29.20
CA ILE A 242 70.95 26.11 -29.84
C ILE A 242 72.40 26.20 -29.33
N GLN A 243 72.61 26.02 -28.02
CA GLN A 243 73.95 26.10 -27.44
C GLN A 243 74.83 24.91 -27.84
N GLU A 244 74.27 23.70 -27.89
CA GLU A 244 74.96 22.50 -28.40
C GLU A 244 75.37 22.68 -29.86
N GLN A 245 74.49 23.23 -30.71
CA GLN A 245 74.82 23.55 -32.10
C GLN A 245 75.98 24.55 -32.22
N LYS A 246 76.02 25.59 -31.36
CA LYS A 246 77.15 26.53 -31.34
C LYS A 246 78.45 25.82 -30.99
N ILE A 247 78.46 25.02 -29.92
CA ILE A 247 79.66 24.28 -29.49
C ILE A 247 80.16 23.37 -30.62
N ASN A 248 79.26 22.60 -31.25
CA ASN A 248 79.62 21.72 -32.37
C ASN A 248 80.20 22.51 -33.56
N SER A 249 79.64 23.69 -33.88
CA SER A 249 80.15 24.54 -34.97
C SER A 249 81.55 25.12 -34.70
N PHE A 250 81.92 25.32 -33.43
CA PHE A 250 83.27 25.72 -33.05
C PHE A 250 84.24 24.54 -33.14
N GLU A 251 83.81 23.34 -32.74
CA GLU A 251 84.62 22.13 -32.82
C GLU A 251 84.89 21.76 -34.31
N GLU A 252 83.88 21.84 -35.19
CA GLU A 252 84.04 21.62 -36.64
C GLU A 252 84.97 22.63 -37.32
N ARG A 253 84.90 23.92 -36.95
CA ARG A 253 85.83 24.96 -37.45
C ARG A 253 87.27 24.75 -37.00
N THR A 254 87.48 24.08 -35.87
CA THR A 254 88.81 23.85 -35.32
C THR A 254 89.54 22.73 -36.06
N GLU A 255 88.81 21.75 -36.60
CA GLU A 255 89.37 20.68 -37.44
C GLU A 255 89.76 21.14 -38.86
N GLU A 256 89.07 22.14 -39.42
CA GLU A 256 89.28 22.61 -40.81
C GLU A 256 90.53 23.52 -40.99
N ILE A 257 91.11 24.08 -39.91
CA ILE A 257 92.20 25.10 -39.96
C ILE A 257 93.59 24.52 -39.60
N ILE A 258 93.82 23.21 -39.83
CA ILE A 258 95.11 22.55 -39.56
C ILE A 258 96.06 22.60 -40.79
N THR A 259 95.71 23.30 -41.88
CA THR A 259 96.56 23.46 -43.08
C THR A 259 96.82 24.93 -43.46
N PRO A 260 97.93 25.24 -44.16
CA PRO A 260 98.90 26.29 -43.81
C PRO A 260 98.57 27.67 -44.38
N ASP A 261 97.94 28.54 -43.59
CA ASP A 261 97.67 29.93 -43.99
C ASP A 261 98.26 30.99 -43.05
N ASP A 262 99.20 30.61 -42.17
CA ASP A 262 99.99 31.60 -41.41
C ASP A 262 101.04 32.23 -42.35
N PRO A 263 100.94 33.55 -42.67
CA PRO A 263 101.81 34.19 -43.65
C PRO A 263 103.29 34.16 -43.24
N VAL A 264 103.56 34.18 -41.93
CA VAL A 264 104.91 34.16 -41.34
C VAL A 264 105.51 32.76 -41.41
N LEU A 265 104.74 31.72 -41.12
CA LEU A 265 105.16 30.33 -41.28
C LEU A 265 105.49 30.02 -42.75
N LYS A 266 104.68 30.52 -43.68
CA LYS A 266 104.91 30.37 -45.13
C LYS A 266 106.19 31.08 -45.58
N GLU A 267 106.44 32.31 -45.11
CA GLU A 267 107.68 33.04 -45.41
C GLU A 267 108.93 32.33 -44.87
N LEU A 268 108.86 31.76 -43.67
CA LEU A 268 109.93 30.97 -43.07
C LEU A 268 110.16 29.65 -43.82
N GLN A 269 109.11 28.97 -44.27
CA GLN A 269 109.20 27.78 -45.11
C GLN A 269 109.84 28.09 -46.48
N ASP A 270 109.43 29.19 -47.14
CA ASP A 270 110.04 29.64 -48.39
C ASP A 270 111.52 30.01 -48.22
N LYS A 271 111.86 30.63 -47.08
CA LYS A 271 113.26 30.95 -46.71
C LYS A 271 114.08 29.68 -46.45
N MET A 272 113.49 28.69 -45.77
CA MET A 272 114.11 27.39 -45.53
C MET A 272 114.41 26.67 -46.86
N GLN A 273 113.45 26.66 -47.78
CA GLN A 273 113.62 26.03 -49.09
C GLN A 273 114.76 26.68 -49.88
N ARG A 274 114.83 28.01 -49.89
CA ARG A 274 115.96 28.74 -50.52
C ARG A 274 117.31 28.42 -49.89
N LEU A 275 117.38 28.29 -48.56
CA LEU A 275 118.62 27.94 -47.86
C LEU A 275 119.05 26.49 -48.13
N VAL A 276 118.09 25.56 -48.22
CA VAL A 276 118.34 24.15 -48.59
C VAL A 276 118.87 24.05 -50.03
N GLU A 277 118.28 24.79 -50.97
CA GLU A 277 118.78 24.86 -52.36
C GLU A 277 120.19 25.47 -52.42
N GLN A 278 120.48 26.50 -51.62
CA GLN A 278 121.83 27.06 -51.49
C GLN A 278 122.84 26.05 -50.93
N LEU A 279 122.45 25.25 -49.94
CA LEU A 279 123.29 24.20 -49.38
C LEU A 279 123.62 23.13 -50.43
N GLN A 280 122.61 22.63 -51.15
CA GLN A 280 122.79 21.63 -52.20
C GLN A 280 123.76 22.10 -53.30
N ASN A 281 123.65 23.37 -53.70
CA ASN A 281 124.57 23.95 -54.69
C ASN A 281 126.01 24.08 -54.16
N LEU A 282 126.19 24.39 -52.87
CA LEU A 282 127.52 24.48 -52.24
C LEU A 282 128.16 23.11 -52.02
N GLU A 283 127.38 22.08 -51.69
CA GLU A 283 127.84 20.69 -51.49
C GLU A 283 128.31 20.01 -52.79
N LEU A 284 127.91 20.51 -53.97
CA LEU A 284 128.42 20.04 -55.27
C LEU A 284 129.88 20.46 -55.54
N VAL A 285 130.35 21.52 -54.87
CA VAL A 285 131.66 22.15 -55.15
C VAL A 285 132.61 22.06 -53.94
N TYR A 286 132.07 22.08 -52.72
CA TYR A 286 132.84 22.12 -51.48
C TYR A 286 132.59 20.90 -50.59
N THR A 287 133.59 20.53 -49.79
CA THR A 287 133.46 19.47 -48.77
C THR A 287 132.73 19.99 -47.52
N GLU A 288 132.17 19.07 -46.73
CA GLU A 288 131.30 19.38 -45.58
C GLU A 288 131.91 20.32 -44.51
N LEU A 289 133.24 20.46 -44.47
CA LEU A 289 133.98 21.29 -43.52
C LEU A 289 134.27 22.71 -44.02
N HIS A 290 133.79 23.09 -45.22
CA HIS A 290 134.02 24.43 -45.77
C HIS A 290 133.27 25.51 -44.96
N PRO A 291 133.89 26.67 -44.65
CA PRO A 291 133.26 27.72 -43.84
C PRO A 291 131.88 28.15 -44.34
N ASP A 292 131.66 28.20 -45.65
CA ASP A 292 130.39 28.61 -46.25
C ASP A 292 129.28 27.56 -46.11
N VAL A 293 129.62 26.26 -46.18
CA VAL A 293 128.67 25.15 -45.96
C VAL A 293 128.22 25.13 -44.51
N LEU A 294 129.16 25.34 -43.58
CA LEU A 294 128.88 25.45 -42.15
C LEU A 294 128.02 26.68 -41.81
N ASP A 295 128.16 27.80 -42.53
CA ASP A 295 127.31 28.98 -42.33
C ASP A 295 125.87 28.74 -42.79
N VAL A 296 125.68 28.17 -43.98
CA VAL A 296 124.34 27.86 -44.50
C VAL A 296 123.64 26.80 -43.64
N LYS A 297 124.37 25.77 -43.18
CA LYS A 297 123.82 24.74 -42.28
C LYS A 297 123.37 25.32 -40.93
N ARG A 298 124.13 26.28 -40.37
CA ARG A 298 123.70 27.04 -39.18
C ARG A 298 122.45 27.87 -39.44
N ARG A 299 122.34 28.51 -40.62
CA ARG A 299 121.14 29.28 -41.00
C ARG A 299 119.92 28.39 -41.18
N ILE A 300 120.05 27.22 -41.78
CA ILE A 300 119.00 26.20 -41.89
C ILE A 300 118.54 25.81 -40.50
N GLN A 301 119.46 25.43 -39.61
CA GLN A 301 119.12 25.05 -38.24
C GLN A 301 118.41 26.18 -37.48
N SER A 302 118.85 27.42 -37.65
CA SER A 302 118.18 28.58 -37.03
C SER A 302 116.78 28.84 -37.60
N THR A 303 116.58 28.60 -38.91
CA THR A 303 115.28 28.75 -39.57
C THR A 303 114.35 27.61 -39.20
N GLU A 304 114.86 26.39 -39.03
CA GLU A 304 114.12 25.23 -38.51
C GLU A 304 113.62 25.47 -37.09
N MET A 305 114.48 25.98 -36.20
CA MET A 305 114.09 26.38 -34.86
C MET A 305 113.01 27.47 -34.88
N GLN A 306 113.12 28.46 -35.78
CA GLN A 306 112.08 29.50 -35.94
C GLN A 306 110.75 28.95 -36.46
N ILE A 307 110.78 27.94 -37.35
CA ILE A 307 109.58 27.26 -37.85
C ILE A 307 108.91 26.46 -36.72
N GLU A 308 109.68 25.69 -35.95
CA GLU A 308 109.13 24.91 -34.83
C GLU A 308 108.63 25.80 -33.68
N GLU A 309 109.34 26.88 -33.38
CA GLU A 309 108.90 27.91 -32.43
C GLU A 309 107.59 28.56 -32.90
N ARG A 310 107.49 28.97 -34.18
CA ARG A 310 106.25 29.56 -34.74
C ARG A 310 105.10 28.56 -34.73
N LYS A 311 105.32 27.28 -35.06
CA LYS A 311 104.30 26.22 -34.95
C LYS A 311 103.84 26.02 -33.51
N SER A 312 104.76 26.06 -32.54
CA SER A 312 104.43 25.93 -31.12
C SER A 312 103.62 27.14 -30.61
N MET A 313 103.98 28.36 -31.02
CA MET A 313 103.23 29.57 -30.71
C MET A 313 101.83 29.55 -31.34
N ILE A 314 101.69 29.10 -32.59
CA ILE A 314 100.37 28.94 -33.24
C ILE A 314 99.52 27.91 -32.48
N LYS A 315 100.13 26.83 -31.97
CA LYS A 315 99.42 25.80 -31.19
C LYS A 315 98.99 26.35 -29.81
N GLU A 316 99.84 27.10 -29.12
CA GLU A 316 99.50 27.74 -27.84
C GLU A 316 98.45 28.84 -28.01
N GLU A 317 98.58 29.71 -29.02
CA GLU A 317 97.64 30.79 -29.33
C GLU A 317 96.25 30.22 -29.71
N LYS A 318 96.20 29.07 -30.39
CA LYS A 318 94.95 28.34 -30.70
C LYS A 318 94.31 27.69 -29.47
N VAL A 319 95.07 27.00 -28.62
CA VAL A 319 94.54 26.42 -27.36
C VAL A 319 94.00 27.53 -26.44
N VAL A 320 94.64 28.70 -26.42
CA VAL A 320 94.17 29.86 -25.67
C VAL A 320 92.90 30.47 -26.28
N THR A 321 92.78 30.53 -27.62
CA THR A 321 91.60 31.07 -28.30
C THR A 321 90.40 30.12 -28.20
N GLU A 322 90.62 28.82 -28.37
CA GLU A 322 89.63 27.75 -28.19
C GLU A 322 89.09 27.72 -26.75
N ASN A 323 89.97 27.77 -25.75
CA ASN A 323 89.57 27.86 -24.35
C ASN A 323 88.87 29.19 -24.00
N LYS A 324 89.09 30.27 -24.76
CA LYS A 324 88.46 31.57 -24.49
C LYS A 324 87.02 31.63 -25.02
N GLU A 325 86.69 30.90 -26.08
CA GLU A 325 85.36 30.92 -26.72
C GLU A 325 84.49 29.70 -26.40
N ILE A 326 85.08 28.50 -26.24
CA ILE A 326 84.33 27.25 -26.00
C ILE A 326 84.01 27.04 -24.51
N GLU A 327 84.94 27.34 -23.59
CA GLU A 327 84.70 27.21 -22.14
C GLU A 327 83.48 28.00 -21.64
N PRO A 328 83.28 29.30 -21.98
CA PRO A 328 82.07 30.00 -21.55
C PRO A 328 80.80 29.36 -22.12
N ALA A 329 80.84 28.85 -23.36
CA ALA A 329 79.69 28.17 -23.96
C ALA A 329 79.37 26.83 -23.27
N LYS A 330 80.38 26.04 -22.89
CA LYS A 330 80.24 24.80 -22.10
C LYS A 330 79.72 25.08 -20.68
N HIS A 331 80.19 26.14 -20.04
CA HIS A 331 79.65 26.60 -18.75
C HIS A 331 78.17 27.00 -18.84
N GLU A 332 77.77 27.73 -19.89
CA GLU A 332 76.37 28.07 -20.14
C GLU A 332 75.51 26.82 -20.37
N LEU A 333 75.99 25.85 -21.17
CA LEU A 333 75.32 24.58 -21.39
C LEU A 333 75.09 23.83 -20.07
N SER A 334 76.13 23.67 -19.24
CA SER A 334 76.00 23.06 -17.91
C SER A 334 74.99 23.79 -17.01
N ARG A 335 74.92 25.14 -17.07
CA ARG A 335 73.91 25.90 -16.31
C ARG A 335 72.49 25.62 -16.81
N ILE A 336 72.29 25.51 -18.13
CA ILE A 336 70.99 25.16 -18.72
C ILE A 336 70.60 23.73 -18.32
N GLU A 337 71.53 22.78 -18.37
CA GLU A 337 71.28 21.39 -17.96
C GLU A 337 70.90 21.26 -16.48
N LEU A 338 71.59 21.99 -15.60
CA LEU A 338 71.24 22.05 -14.18
C LEU A 338 69.83 22.63 -13.95
N LYS A 339 69.46 23.69 -14.70
CA LYS A 339 68.10 24.25 -14.66
C LYS A 339 67.07 23.23 -15.13
N ILE A 340 67.30 22.58 -16.27
CA ILE A 340 66.42 21.52 -16.81
C ILE A 340 66.24 20.42 -15.76
N ALA A 341 67.34 19.87 -15.20
CA ALA A 341 67.27 18.83 -14.18
C ALA A 341 66.47 19.26 -12.94
N THR A 342 66.63 20.52 -12.52
CA THR A 342 65.89 21.10 -11.38
C THR A 342 64.39 21.21 -11.68
N LEU A 343 64.02 21.73 -12.85
CA LEU A 343 62.62 21.86 -13.26
C LEU A 343 61.96 20.49 -13.51
N GLU A 344 62.69 19.51 -14.06
CA GLU A 344 62.21 18.15 -14.19
C GLU A 344 61.94 17.50 -12.84
N SER A 345 62.79 17.74 -11.84
CA SER A 345 62.55 17.30 -10.47
C SER A 345 61.28 17.94 -9.88
N LYS A 346 61.09 19.25 -10.09
CA LYS A 346 59.85 19.96 -9.68
C LYS A 346 58.61 19.39 -10.39
N LYS A 347 58.70 19.13 -11.69
CA LYS A 347 57.64 18.50 -12.48
C LYS A 347 57.28 17.12 -11.94
N ARG A 348 58.28 16.26 -11.69
CA ARG A 348 58.06 14.92 -11.08
C ARG A 348 57.36 15.00 -9.73
N ARG A 349 57.65 16.03 -8.92
CA ARG A 349 56.96 16.28 -7.66
C ARG A 349 55.50 16.68 -7.88
N ILE A 350 55.24 17.68 -8.73
CA ILE A 350 53.87 18.10 -9.06
C ILE A 350 53.04 16.96 -9.65
N GLU A 351 53.64 16.12 -10.50
CA GLU A 351 52.95 14.95 -11.05
C GLU A 351 52.59 13.91 -9.98
N ARG A 352 53.41 13.77 -8.93
CA ARG A 352 53.09 12.92 -7.78
C ARG A 352 51.94 13.50 -6.97
N ASP A 353 52.03 14.79 -6.63
CA ASP A 353 51.01 15.50 -5.84
C ASP A 353 49.65 15.50 -6.60
N LEU A 354 49.69 15.62 -7.93
CA LEU A 354 48.52 15.57 -8.79
C LEU A 354 47.90 14.17 -8.85
N ARG A 355 48.71 13.11 -8.90
CA ARG A 355 48.19 11.72 -8.79
C ARG A 355 47.52 11.49 -7.43
N GLU A 356 48.15 11.91 -6.34
CA GLU A 356 47.60 11.76 -5.00
C GLU A 356 46.29 12.55 -4.82
N ALA A 357 46.23 13.79 -5.34
CA ALA A 357 45.03 14.61 -5.30
C ALA A 357 43.88 14.01 -6.15
N LYS A 358 44.19 13.47 -7.34
CA LYS A 358 43.21 12.78 -8.18
C LYS A 358 42.67 11.50 -7.52
N GLU A 359 43.55 10.68 -6.96
CA GLU A 359 43.15 9.45 -6.25
C GLU A 359 42.25 9.75 -5.04
N LYS A 360 42.54 10.82 -4.30
CA LYS A 360 41.64 11.29 -3.23
C LYS A 360 40.28 11.70 -3.80
N LEU A 361 40.25 12.52 -4.85
CA LEU A 361 39.01 12.97 -5.50
C LEU A 361 38.16 11.82 -6.03
N GLU A 362 38.78 10.75 -6.53
CA GLU A 362 38.08 9.54 -7.02
C GLU A 362 37.41 8.75 -5.89
N LYS A 363 37.92 8.82 -4.65
CA LYS A 363 37.33 8.12 -3.49
C LYS A 363 36.22 8.92 -2.80
N LEU A 364 36.16 10.24 -3.00
CA LEU A 364 35.13 11.11 -2.39
C LEU A 364 33.67 10.72 -2.75
N PRO A 365 33.32 10.37 -4.01
CA PRO A 365 31.95 10.00 -4.37
C PRO A 365 31.37 8.85 -3.57
N SER A 366 32.15 7.78 -3.33
CA SER A 366 31.68 6.61 -2.59
C SER A 366 31.51 6.90 -1.09
N ILE A 367 32.37 7.76 -0.53
CA ILE A 367 32.24 8.24 0.86
C ILE A 367 30.97 9.08 1.01
N ASP A 368 30.70 10.00 0.09
CA ASP A 368 29.49 10.83 0.13
C ASP A 368 28.21 10.00 -0.07
N GLU A 369 28.22 9.00 -0.96
CA GLU A 369 27.09 8.08 -1.13
C GLU A 369 26.78 7.32 0.16
N GLN A 370 27.82 6.77 0.82
CA GLN A 370 27.67 6.09 2.11
C GLN A 370 27.18 7.05 3.20
N TYR A 371 27.67 8.28 3.22
CA TYR A 371 27.21 9.31 4.16
C TYR A 371 25.72 9.61 3.98
N VAL A 372 25.29 9.86 2.74
CA VAL A 372 23.88 10.14 2.41
C VAL A 372 23.01 8.94 2.72
N TYR A 373 23.48 7.72 2.46
CA TYR A 373 22.79 6.49 2.84
C TYR A 373 22.55 6.43 4.36
N LEU A 374 23.60 6.59 5.17
CA LEU A 374 23.50 6.57 6.64
C LEU A 374 22.62 7.71 7.18
N LEU A 375 22.67 8.89 6.55
CA LEU A 375 21.83 10.03 6.91
C LEU A 375 20.35 9.73 6.66
N ASN A 376 20.02 9.22 5.48
CA ASN A 376 18.65 8.87 5.10
C ASN A 376 18.11 7.72 5.97
N GLU A 377 18.94 6.71 6.25
CA GLU A 377 18.59 5.61 7.16
C GLU A 377 18.26 6.14 8.57
N ASN A 378 19.12 7.02 9.11
CA ASN A 378 18.90 7.67 10.40
C ASN A 378 17.59 8.47 10.43
N GLU A 379 17.35 9.28 9.40
CA GLU A 379 16.13 10.09 9.28
C GLU A 379 14.88 9.20 9.17
N ALA A 380 14.94 8.11 8.41
CA ALA A 380 13.85 7.15 8.31
C ALA A 380 13.52 6.52 9.67
N ILE A 381 14.53 6.02 10.40
CA ILE A 381 14.36 5.43 11.74
C ILE A 381 13.78 6.46 12.71
N LYS A 382 14.34 7.68 12.73
CA LYS A 382 13.87 8.79 13.56
C LYS A 382 12.41 9.14 13.27
N SER A 383 12.02 9.15 12.00
CA SER A 383 10.63 9.42 11.59
C SER A 383 9.66 8.36 12.12
N VAL A 384 10.04 7.07 12.10
CA VAL A 384 9.21 5.98 12.62
C VAL A 384 9.09 6.10 14.14
N TYR A 385 10.21 6.36 14.83
CA TYR A 385 10.23 6.57 16.28
C TYR A 385 9.27 7.69 16.73
N HIS A 386 9.30 8.85 16.04
CA HIS A 386 8.38 9.95 16.34
C HIS A 386 6.92 9.59 16.05
N ARG A 387 6.62 8.92 14.93
CA ARG A 387 5.26 8.45 14.63
C ARG A 387 4.73 7.47 15.69
N LEU A 388 5.58 6.58 16.20
CA LEU A 388 5.21 5.67 17.27
C LEU A 388 4.92 6.39 18.58
N LYS A 389 5.70 7.43 18.93
CA LYS A 389 5.42 8.29 20.09
C LYS A 389 4.10 9.04 19.95
N ASP A 390 3.85 9.64 18.80
CA ASP A 390 2.58 10.35 18.54
C ASP A 390 1.39 9.38 18.62
N LYS A 391 1.56 8.16 18.09
CA LYS A 391 0.54 7.09 18.21
C LYS A 391 0.32 6.66 19.66
N LEU A 392 1.37 6.56 20.48
CA LEU A 392 1.24 6.25 21.90
C LEU A 392 0.43 7.32 22.65
N GLU A 393 0.72 8.60 22.39
CA GLU A 393 -0.02 9.71 23.01
C GLU A 393 -1.49 9.73 22.56
N ALA A 394 -1.77 9.46 21.28
CA ALA A 394 -3.13 9.32 20.78
C ALA A 394 -3.91 8.18 21.49
N ILE A 395 -3.30 7.00 21.64
CA ILE A 395 -3.93 5.86 22.34
C ILE A 395 -4.16 6.20 23.82
N ARG A 396 -3.19 6.85 24.50
CA ARG A 396 -3.33 7.29 25.90
C ARG A 396 -4.47 8.28 26.07
N MET A 397 -4.61 9.23 25.15
CA MET A 397 -5.73 10.18 25.16
C MET A 397 -7.07 9.46 25.04
N THR A 398 -7.18 8.48 24.14
CA THR A 398 -8.36 7.62 24.02
C THR A 398 -8.65 6.85 25.31
N GLN A 399 -7.62 6.25 25.93
CA GLN A 399 -7.75 5.55 27.20
C GLN A 399 -8.27 6.48 28.31
N HIS A 400 -7.78 7.72 28.39
CA HIS A 400 -8.25 8.71 29.37
C HIS A 400 -9.70 9.12 29.12
N ILE A 401 -10.11 9.32 27.86
CA ILE A 401 -11.49 9.65 27.48
C ILE A 401 -12.46 8.52 27.86
N GLU A 402 -12.06 7.26 27.65
CA GLU A 402 -12.85 6.09 28.05
C GLU A 402 -13.00 5.96 29.57
N THR A 403 -11.93 6.24 30.33
CA THR A 403 -12.01 6.21 31.80
C THR A 403 -12.87 7.32 32.41
N THR A 404 -13.08 8.42 31.68
CA THR A 404 -13.79 9.63 32.17
C THR A 404 -15.27 9.68 31.75
N GLU A 405 -15.90 8.52 31.44
CA GLU A 405 -17.30 8.41 30.97
C GLU A 405 -17.62 9.16 29.65
N GLN A 406 -16.61 9.62 28.90
CA GLN A 406 -16.78 10.41 27.67
C GLN A 406 -16.50 9.63 26.36
N GLY A 407 -16.12 8.36 26.45
CA GLY A 407 -15.81 7.47 25.31
C GLY A 407 -17.04 6.89 24.59
N VAL A 408 -16.86 5.73 23.91
CA VAL A 408 -17.97 5.00 23.27
C VAL A 408 -19.00 4.65 24.33
N LYS A 409 -20.14 5.34 24.28
CA LYS A 409 -21.20 5.17 25.28
C LYS A 409 -22.21 4.17 24.70
N PHE A 410 -22.21 2.96 25.22
CA PHE A 410 -23.36 2.08 25.15
C PHE A 410 -24.39 2.60 26.15
N GLU A 411 -25.38 3.31 25.66
CA GLU A 411 -26.42 3.90 26.49
C GLU A 411 -27.71 3.08 26.31
N VAL A 412 -28.14 2.40 27.37
CA VAL A 412 -29.43 1.71 27.38
C VAL A 412 -30.51 2.78 27.46
N LEU A 413 -31.14 3.10 26.32
CA LEU A 413 -32.24 4.07 26.26
C LEU A 413 -33.49 3.51 26.92
N GLU A 414 -33.79 2.25 26.63
CA GLU A 414 -34.96 1.56 27.17
C GLU A 414 -34.55 0.15 27.63
N PRO A 415 -34.55 -0.15 28.94
CA PRO A 415 -34.32 -1.50 29.43
C PRO A 415 -35.52 -2.41 29.10
N ALA A 416 -35.32 -3.73 29.16
CA ALA A 416 -36.39 -4.69 28.94
C ALA A 416 -37.52 -4.48 29.96
N ARG A 417 -38.72 -4.22 29.46
CA ARG A 417 -39.95 -4.06 30.27
C ARG A 417 -40.73 -5.37 30.34
N LEU A 418 -41.49 -5.54 31.43
CA LEU A 418 -42.38 -6.67 31.60
C LEU A 418 -43.55 -6.59 30.60
N PRO A 419 -43.69 -7.53 29.66
CA PRO A 419 -44.85 -7.56 28.78
C PRO A 419 -46.13 -7.96 29.53
N LEU A 420 -47.10 -7.05 29.57
CA LEU A 420 -48.39 -7.27 30.23
C LEU A 420 -49.41 -8.01 29.36
N LYS A 421 -49.18 -8.07 28.04
CA LYS A 421 -50.07 -8.72 27.06
C LYS A 421 -49.27 -9.65 26.15
N PRO A 422 -49.86 -10.77 25.71
CA PRO A 422 -49.21 -11.68 24.77
C PRO A 422 -49.02 -11.00 23.41
N PHE A 423 -47.84 -11.19 22.82
CA PHE A 423 -47.47 -10.65 21.51
C PHE A 423 -47.93 -11.55 20.36
N SER A 424 -47.91 -12.86 20.55
CA SER A 424 -48.37 -13.84 19.55
C SER A 424 -48.94 -15.09 20.22
N PRO A 425 -49.86 -15.80 19.56
CA PRO A 425 -50.43 -15.52 18.24
C PRO A 425 -51.47 -14.39 18.25
N ASN A 426 -51.57 -13.65 17.14
CA ASN A 426 -52.68 -12.70 16.93
C ASN A 426 -53.97 -13.47 16.67
N ARG A 427 -54.65 -13.89 17.75
CA ARG A 427 -55.80 -14.80 17.69
C ARG A 427 -56.92 -14.28 16.80
N TRP A 428 -57.18 -12.97 16.80
CA TRP A 428 -58.16 -12.35 15.89
C TRP A 428 -57.79 -12.51 14.41
N ARG A 429 -56.50 -12.33 14.07
CA ARG A 429 -56.02 -12.50 12.69
C ARG A 429 -56.14 -13.96 12.25
N LEU A 430 -55.77 -14.90 13.12
CA LEU A 430 -55.92 -16.33 12.83
C LEU A 430 -57.39 -16.74 12.69
N LEU A 431 -58.28 -16.21 13.53
CA LEU A 431 -59.72 -16.47 13.43
C LEU A 431 -60.27 -15.99 12.09
N MET A 432 -59.92 -14.79 11.65
CA MET A 432 -60.34 -14.28 10.34
C MET A 432 -59.82 -15.14 9.19
N MET A 433 -58.57 -15.60 9.26
CA MET A 433 -58.03 -16.54 8.28
C MET A 433 -58.76 -17.90 8.31
N GLY A 434 -59.13 -18.39 9.50
CA GLY A 434 -59.89 -19.63 9.67
C GLY A 434 -61.31 -19.54 9.11
N LEU A 435 -62.01 -18.42 9.36
CA LEU A 435 -63.34 -18.16 8.80
C LEU A 435 -63.29 -18.08 7.27
N LEU A 436 -62.29 -17.40 6.72
CA LEU A 436 -62.08 -17.32 5.28
C LEU A 436 -61.79 -18.70 4.68
N ALA A 437 -60.92 -19.49 5.32
CA ALA A 437 -60.64 -20.86 4.91
C ALA A 437 -61.90 -21.74 4.92
N GLY A 438 -62.77 -21.58 5.92
CA GLY A 438 -64.05 -22.28 5.99
C GLY A 438 -65.01 -21.94 4.84
N LEU A 439 -65.07 -20.66 4.45
CA LEU A 439 -65.85 -20.23 3.28
C LEU A 439 -65.29 -20.77 1.97
N ILE A 440 -63.96 -20.76 1.81
CA ILE A 440 -63.28 -21.31 0.62
C ILE A 440 -63.50 -22.81 0.54
N ALA A 441 -63.37 -23.55 1.66
CA ALA A 441 -63.62 -24.99 1.69
C ALA A 441 -65.08 -25.33 1.35
N GLY A 442 -66.04 -24.59 1.93
CA GLY A 442 -67.46 -24.75 1.60
C GLY A 442 -67.78 -24.40 0.14
N GLY A 443 -67.18 -23.33 -0.39
CA GLY A 443 -67.29 -22.94 -1.79
C GLY A 443 -66.68 -23.96 -2.74
N GLY A 444 -65.51 -24.48 -2.41
CA GLY A 444 -64.84 -25.54 -3.15
C GLY A 444 -65.63 -26.85 -3.17
N LEU A 445 -66.21 -27.25 -2.04
CA LEU A 445 -67.14 -28.39 -1.98
C LEU A 445 -68.39 -28.14 -2.85
N ALA A 446 -68.99 -26.96 -2.76
CA ALA A 446 -70.13 -26.60 -3.59
C ALA A 446 -69.78 -26.65 -5.09
N PHE A 447 -68.59 -26.17 -5.46
CA PHE A 447 -68.09 -26.20 -6.82
C PHE A 447 -67.79 -27.62 -7.32
N LEU A 448 -67.13 -28.46 -6.50
CA LEU A 448 -66.85 -29.86 -6.83
C LEU A 448 -68.14 -30.63 -7.11
N VAL A 449 -69.13 -30.52 -6.21
CA VAL A 449 -70.41 -31.21 -6.42
C VAL A 449 -71.15 -30.64 -7.64
N GLU A 450 -70.98 -29.36 -7.96
CA GLU A 450 -71.54 -28.77 -9.19
C GLU A 450 -70.85 -29.28 -10.45
N PHE A 451 -69.53 -29.44 -10.43
CA PHE A 451 -68.75 -29.95 -11.57
C PHE A 451 -69.04 -31.42 -11.86
N THR A 452 -69.32 -32.23 -10.83
CA THR A 452 -69.69 -33.64 -10.99
C THR A 452 -71.15 -33.83 -11.45
N ASP A 453 -71.98 -32.81 -11.33
CA ASP A 453 -73.42 -32.89 -11.63
C ASP A 453 -73.71 -32.61 -13.12
N HIS A 454 -73.84 -33.68 -13.91
CA HIS A 454 -74.06 -33.63 -15.36
C HIS A 454 -75.54 -33.39 -15.75
N SER A 455 -76.34 -32.75 -14.90
CA SER A 455 -77.77 -32.54 -15.12
C SER A 455 -78.04 -31.27 -15.95
N PHE A 456 -78.70 -31.42 -17.11
CA PHE A 456 -79.21 -30.30 -17.91
C PHE A 456 -80.35 -29.60 -17.18
N ARG A 457 -80.15 -28.33 -16.78
CA ARG A 457 -81.06 -27.63 -15.86
C ARG A 457 -81.66 -26.33 -16.41
N GLY A 458 -81.21 -25.90 -17.59
CA GLY A 458 -81.71 -24.72 -18.28
C GLY A 458 -82.05 -25.01 -19.74
N THR A 459 -82.96 -24.21 -20.28
CA THR A 459 -83.36 -24.26 -21.70
C THR A 459 -82.21 -23.87 -22.62
N GLU A 460 -81.30 -23.02 -22.15
CA GLU A 460 -80.07 -22.63 -22.86
C GLU A 460 -79.00 -23.73 -22.83
N ASP A 461 -78.81 -24.41 -21.70
CA ASP A 461 -77.85 -25.53 -21.58
C ASP A 461 -78.28 -26.75 -22.42
N ALA A 462 -79.59 -26.99 -22.53
CA ALA A 462 -80.14 -28.04 -23.38
C ALA A 462 -79.98 -27.68 -24.87
N ARG A 463 -80.23 -26.43 -25.27
CA ARG A 463 -80.09 -25.96 -26.66
C ARG A 463 -78.63 -25.88 -27.12
N ALA A 464 -77.70 -25.61 -26.22
CA ALA A 464 -76.28 -25.47 -26.54
C ALA A 464 -75.54 -26.81 -26.65
N ASN A 465 -75.98 -27.85 -25.92
CA ASN A 465 -75.32 -29.16 -25.91
C ASN A 465 -76.06 -30.23 -26.71
N LEU A 466 -77.36 -30.08 -26.94
CA LEU A 466 -78.13 -30.93 -27.82
C LEU A 466 -78.40 -30.12 -29.10
N GLU A 467 -77.83 -30.51 -30.23
CA GLU A 467 -77.94 -29.83 -31.54
C GLU A 467 -79.36 -29.93 -32.17
N ILE A 468 -80.40 -30.07 -31.33
CA ILE A 468 -81.79 -30.26 -31.73
C ILE A 468 -82.66 -29.04 -31.36
N PRO A 469 -83.64 -28.68 -32.20
CA PRO A 469 -84.50 -27.53 -31.95
C PRO A 469 -85.42 -27.76 -30.73
N LEU A 470 -85.37 -26.84 -29.76
CA LEU A 470 -86.20 -26.87 -28.56
C LEU A 470 -87.65 -26.49 -28.91
N VAL A 471 -88.56 -27.47 -28.89
CA VAL A 471 -89.97 -27.31 -29.32
C VAL A 471 -90.84 -26.66 -28.24
N GLY A 472 -90.50 -26.80 -26.95
CA GLY A 472 -91.26 -26.19 -25.87
C GLY A 472 -90.71 -26.55 -24.48
N VAL A 473 -91.11 -25.78 -23.48
CA VAL A 473 -90.69 -25.96 -22.07
C VAL A 473 -91.93 -26.26 -21.25
N ILE A 474 -91.96 -27.42 -20.59
CA ILE A 474 -93.05 -27.74 -19.67
C ILE A 474 -92.72 -27.09 -18.32
N PRO A 475 -93.51 -26.10 -17.86
CA PRO A 475 -93.28 -25.50 -16.57
C PRO A 475 -93.53 -26.54 -15.46
N THR A 476 -92.57 -26.68 -14.55
CA THR A 476 -92.71 -27.57 -13.39
C THR A 476 -93.90 -27.13 -12.52
N ILE A 477 -94.93 -27.95 -12.42
CA ILE A 477 -96.11 -27.69 -11.59
C ILE A 477 -95.80 -28.08 -10.14
N ILE A 478 -95.34 -27.12 -9.34
CA ILE A 478 -95.01 -27.35 -7.93
C ILE A 478 -96.31 -27.41 -7.10
N THR A 479 -96.61 -28.56 -6.50
CA THR A 479 -97.80 -28.75 -5.64
C THR A 479 -97.71 -27.90 -4.36
N ALA A 480 -98.86 -27.48 -3.79
CA ALA A 480 -98.90 -26.69 -2.56
C ALA A 480 -98.15 -27.36 -1.38
N ARG A 481 -98.20 -28.71 -1.28
CA ARG A 481 -97.45 -29.48 -0.28
C ARG A 481 -95.93 -29.36 -0.46
N GLU A 482 -95.43 -29.39 -1.70
CA GLU A 482 -93.99 -29.24 -1.99
C GLU A 482 -93.50 -27.82 -1.74
N ARG A 483 -94.28 -26.79 -2.10
CA ARG A 483 -93.96 -25.40 -1.76
C ARG A 483 -93.87 -25.18 -0.26
N ARG A 484 -94.79 -25.78 0.51
CA ARG A 484 -94.77 -25.72 1.99
C ARG A 484 -93.55 -26.44 2.56
N ARG A 485 -93.22 -27.64 2.07
CA ARG A 485 -92.04 -28.41 2.51
C ARG A 485 -90.73 -27.70 2.21
N LYS A 486 -90.58 -27.09 1.02
CA LYS A 486 -89.39 -26.30 0.64
C LYS A 486 -89.26 -25.02 1.47
N ARG A 487 -90.37 -24.33 1.74
CA ARG A 487 -90.40 -23.18 2.67
C ARG A 487 -89.98 -23.57 4.08
N ILE A 488 -90.53 -24.66 4.62
CA ILE A 488 -90.19 -25.15 5.97
C ILE A 488 -88.70 -25.56 6.02
N LYS A 489 -88.18 -26.30 5.05
CA LYS A 489 -86.74 -26.66 4.99
C LYS A 489 -85.84 -25.44 4.95
N ASN A 490 -86.15 -24.45 4.10
CA ASN A 490 -85.36 -23.22 4.01
C ASN A 490 -85.47 -22.37 5.28
N PHE A 491 -86.65 -22.33 5.93
CA PHE A 491 -86.86 -21.64 7.20
C PHE A 491 -86.06 -22.30 8.32
N LEU A 492 -86.13 -23.62 8.46
CA LEU A 492 -85.36 -24.40 9.44
C LEU A 492 -83.85 -24.23 9.23
N PHE A 493 -83.38 -24.28 7.99
CA PHE A 493 -81.98 -24.06 7.66
C PHE A 493 -81.54 -22.62 8.01
N GLY A 494 -82.39 -21.63 7.71
CA GLY A 494 -82.18 -20.23 8.11
C GLY A 494 -82.06 -20.08 9.63
N CYS A 495 -82.99 -20.64 10.40
CA CYS A 495 -82.94 -20.62 11.86
C CYS A 495 -81.66 -21.28 12.40
N LEU A 496 -81.28 -22.44 11.86
CA LEU A 496 -80.06 -23.16 12.29
C LEU A 496 -78.79 -22.35 12.00
N THR A 497 -78.73 -21.66 10.85
CA THR A 497 -77.60 -20.77 10.54
C THR A 497 -77.55 -19.54 11.46
N ILE A 498 -78.70 -18.95 11.80
CA ILE A 498 -78.76 -17.81 12.73
C ILE A 498 -78.33 -18.26 14.13
N ILE A 499 -78.84 -19.38 14.63
CA ILE A 499 -78.44 -19.96 15.93
C ILE A 499 -76.93 -20.20 15.96
N TYR A 500 -76.38 -20.76 14.88
CA TYR A 500 -74.94 -21.00 14.77
C TYR A 500 -74.12 -19.70 14.80
N LEU A 501 -74.52 -18.69 14.03
CA LEU A 501 -73.84 -17.38 14.01
C LEU A 501 -73.93 -16.66 15.37
N VAL A 502 -75.08 -16.73 16.04
CA VAL A 502 -75.26 -16.17 17.39
C VAL A 502 -74.40 -16.91 18.39
N GLY A 503 -74.36 -18.25 18.34
CA GLY A 503 -73.48 -19.07 19.20
C GLY A 503 -72.01 -18.75 19.02
N LEU A 504 -71.56 -18.58 17.77
CA LEU A 504 -70.19 -18.18 17.44
C LEU A 504 -69.88 -16.75 17.92
N GLY A 505 -70.85 -15.84 17.80
CA GLY A 505 -70.75 -14.47 18.32
C GLY A 505 -70.57 -14.44 19.85
N LEU A 506 -71.39 -15.20 20.58
CA LEU A 506 -71.29 -15.30 22.04
C LEU A 506 -69.98 -15.95 22.50
N LEU A 507 -69.56 -17.01 21.80
CA LEU A 507 -68.32 -17.73 22.09
C LEU A 507 -67.08 -16.85 21.80
N SER A 508 -67.10 -16.07 20.72
CA SER A 508 -66.03 -15.11 20.44
C SER A 508 -66.01 -13.94 21.44
N ALA A 509 -67.17 -13.46 21.89
CA ALA A 509 -67.27 -12.42 22.92
C ALA A 509 -66.81 -12.91 24.32
N TYR A 510 -67.18 -14.13 24.71
CA TYR A 510 -66.73 -14.76 25.95
C TYR A 510 -65.21 -14.87 26.00
N VAL A 511 -64.63 -15.33 24.90
CA VAL A 511 -63.19 -15.46 24.75
C VAL A 511 -62.48 -14.12 24.69
N TYR A 512 -63.06 -13.12 24.03
CA TYR A 512 -62.53 -11.76 24.05
C TYR A 512 -62.41 -11.26 25.50
N LYS A 513 -63.45 -11.44 26.32
CA LYS A 513 -63.46 -11.04 27.74
C LYS A 513 -62.48 -11.83 28.62
N TYR A 514 -62.17 -13.08 28.26
CA TYR A 514 -61.25 -13.91 29.05
C TYR A 514 -59.78 -13.59 28.77
N TYR A 515 -59.46 -13.10 27.56
CA TYR A 515 -58.08 -12.86 27.12
C TYR A 515 -57.71 -11.37 26.93
N HIS A 516 -58.67 -10.45 27.03
CA HIS A 516 -58.47 -9.00 27.06
C HIS A 516 -59.13 -8.39 28.29
#